data_AF-A0A2M8AF14-F1
#
_entry.id   AF-A0A2M8AF14-F1
#
_cell.length_a   1.000
_cell.length_b   1.000
_cell.length_c   1.000
_cell.angle_alpha   90.00
_cell.angle_beta   90.00
_cell.angle_gamma   90.00
#
_symmetry.space_group_name_H-M   'P 1'
#
loop_
_entity.id
_entity.type
_entity.pdbx_description
1 polymer ?
#
loop_
_entity_poly.entity_id
_entity_poly.type
_entity_poly.pdbx_seq_one_letter_code
_entity_poly.pdbx_strand_id
1 'polypeptide(L)'
;MKKGIFILLVGFAFVGCHNYHNDCLKWFNNIKEGTTITDVKESQPDFITINWENPDTLEENYLRYYIEEINGSKDLLNMDYFIEFKNGKFRGAFTHK
;
A
#
# COMPACT_ATOMS: atom_id res chain seq x y z
N MET A 1 -15.81 -12.70 -55.73
CA MET A 1 -16.65 -12.13 -54.65
C MET A 1 -16.74 -13.11 -53.49
N LYS A 2 -16.80 -12.56 -52.25
CA LYS A 2 -16.83 -13.17 -50.90
C LYS A 2 -15.44 -13.15 -50.22
N LYS A 3 -15.20 -12.06 -49.46
CA LYS A 3 -15.29 -12.00 -47.97
C LYS A 3 -14.18 -12.86 -47.37
N GLY A 4 -13.02 -12.32 -47.00
CA GLY A 4 -12.85 -11.30 -45.97
C GLY A 4 -12.98 -11.96 -44.60
N ILE A 5 -11.93 -11.94 -43.78
CA ILE A 5 -11.89 -11.92 -42.30
C ILE A 5 -10.40 -12.06 -41.92
N PHE A 6 -9.76 -10.94 -41.57
CA PHE A 6 -9.62 -10.39 -40.21
C PHE A 6 -8.34 -10.94 -39.56
N ILE A 7 -7.20 -10.31 -39.83
CA ILE A 7 -6.54 -9.42 -38.86
C ILE A 7 -6.32 -10.14 -37.52
N LEU A 8 -5.08 -10.62 -37.36
CA LEU A 8 -4.21 -10.31 -36.22
C LEU A 8 -4.90 -10.28 -34.84
N LEU A 9 -4.99 -11.43 -34.18
CA LEU A 9 -5.20 -11.52 -32.74
C LEU A 9 -3.94 -12.12 -32.07
N VAL A 10 -2.80 -11.50 -32.37
CA VAL A 10 -1.62 -11.55 -31.49
C VAL A 10 -1.71 -10.30 -30.63
N GLY A 11 -1.83 -10.47 -29.31
CA GLY A 11 -1.53 -9.39 -28.37
C GLY A 11 -2.63 -8.97 -27.39
N PHE A 12 -3.30 -9.91 -26.72
CA PHE A 12 -3.97 -9.68 -25.44
C PHE A 12 -3.93 -11.03 -24.72
N ALA A 13 -3.28 -11.26 -23.58
CA ALA A 13 -3.09 -10.39 -22.43
C ALA A 13 -1.90 -10.91 -21.60
N PHE A 14 -0.74 -10.27 -21.68
CA PHE A 14 0.20 -10.25 -20.56
C PHE A 14 -0.14 -9.03 -19.72
N VAL A 15 -1.34 -9.02 -19.12
CA VAL A 15 -1.57 -8.16 -17.96
C VAL A 15 -0.86 -8.88 -16.83
N GLY A 16 0.44 -8.63 -16.67
CA GLY A 16 1.16 -9.12 -15.51
C GLY A 16 0.37 -8.72 -14.26
N CYS A 17 0.14 -9.66 -13.34
CA CYS A 17 -0.48 -9.34 -12.07
C CYS A 17 0.25 -8.14 -11.47
N HIS A 18 -0.44 -7.01 -11.37
CA HIS A 18 0.11 -5.81 -10.74
C HIS A 18 0.36 -6.13 -9.27
N ASN A 19 1.58 -5.89 -8.80
CA ASN A 19 1.99 -6.29 -7.45
C ASN A 19 1.78 -5.12 -6.49
N TYR A 20 0.53 -4.92 -6.06
CA TYR A 20 0.14 -3.88 -5.11
C TYR A 20 0.88 -3.97 -3.77
N HIS A 21 1.30 -5.17 -3.36
CA HIS A 21 2.14 -5.33 -2.16
C HIS A 21 3.51 -4.67 -2.34
N ASN A 22 4.18 -4.89 -3.47
CA ASN A 22 5.45 -4.21 -3.76
C ASN A 22 5.28 -2.70 -3.86
N ASP A 23 4.16 -2.23 -4.41
CA ASP A 23 3.91 -0.79 -4.52
C ASP A 23 3.59 -0.15 -3.16
N CYS A 24 2.95 -0.90 -2.25
CA CYS A 24 2.82 -0.53 -0.84
C CYS A 24 4.20 -0.35 -0.17
N LEU A 25 5.12 -1.32 -0.35
CA LEU A 25 6.48 -1.23 0.18
C LEU A 25 7.27 -0.05 -0.42
N LYS A 26 7.14 0.19 -1.73
CA LYS A 26 7.78 1.35 -2.39
C LYS A 26 7.25 2.67 -1.82
N TRP A 27 5.94 2.76 -1.60
CA TRP A 27 5.35 3.95 -0.99
C TRP A 27 5.96 4.21 0.39
N PHE A 28 6.00 3.23 1.30
CA PHE A 28 6.62 3.41 2.62
C PHE A 28 8.08 3.87 2.54
N ASN A 29 8.87 3.24 1.67
CA ASN A 29 10.30 3.55 1.53
C ASN A 29 10.54 4.96 0.98
N ASN A 30 9.55 5.58 0.33
CA ASN A 30 9.63 6.93 -0.18
C ASN A 30 9.18 7.99 0.85
N ILE A 31 8.52 7.60 1.93
CA ILE A 31 8.17 8.52 3.02
C ILE A 31 9.45 8.80 3.82
N LYS A 32 9.83 10.07 3.91
CA LYS A 32 11.02 10.46 4.67
C LYS A 32 10.72 10.41 6.16
N GLU A 33 11.64 9.87 6.97
CA GLU A 33 11.59 10.05 8.43
C GLU A 33 11.42 11.53 8.80
N GLY A 34 10.56 11.82 9.77
CA GLY A 34 10.23 13.19 10.15
C GLY A 34 9.02 13.81 9.43
N THR A 35 8.46 13.13 8.43
CA THR A 35 7.25 13.57 7.71
C THR A 35 6.05 13.63 8.65
N THR A 36 5.15 14.61 8.51
CA THR A 36 4.02 14.73 9.45
C THR A 36 2.96 13.68 9.16
N ILE A 37 2.13 13.34 10.16
CA ILE A 37 0.99 12.45 9.95
C ILE A 37 0.03 12.97 8.86
N THR A 38 -0.16 14.29 8.77
CA THR A 38 -1.00 14.90 7.74
C THR A 38 -0.42 14.67 6.35
N ASP A 39 0.87 14.94 6.15
CA ASP A 39 1.51 14.74 4.84
C ASP A 39 1.51 13.25 4.44
N VAL A 40 1.67 12.34 5.40
CA VAL A 40 1.57 10.90 5.13
C VAL A 40 0.17 10.53 4.68
N LYS A 41 -0.88 11.01 5.38
CA LYS A 41 -2.28 10.79 5.00
C LYS A 41 -2.58 11.34 3.61
N GLU A 42 -2.07 12.52 3.26
CA GLU A 42 -2.23 13.13 1.94
C GLU A 42 -1.51 12.36 0.83
N SER A 43 -0.40 11.70 1.16
CA SER A 43 0.37 10.88 0.22
C SER A 43 -0.17 9.44 0.06
N GLN A 44 -1.18 9.05 0.83
CA GLN A 44 -1.70 7.69 0.85
C GLN A 44 -2.26 7.28 -0.52
N PRO A 45 -1.76 6.18 -1.12
CA PRO A 45 -2.32 5.63 -2.34
C PRO A 45 -3.73 5.07 -2.12
N ASP A 46 -4.60 5.23 -3.12
CA ASP A 46 -5.99 4.76 -3.08
C ASP A 46 -6.14 3.24 -2.88
N PHE A 47 -5.09 2.47 -3.19
CA PHE A 47 -5.11 1.01 -3.03
C PHE A 47 -4.73 0.56 -1.61
N ILE A 48 -4.46 1.47 -0.67
CA ILE A 48 -4.11 1.15 0.72
C ILE A 48 -5.19 1.72 1.63
N THR A 49 -5.70 0.90 2.55
CA THR A 49 -6.64 1.30 3.60
C THR A 49 -5.92 1.28 4.95
N ILE A 50 -5.95 2.39 5.68
CA ILE A 50 -5.31 2.54 6.99
C ILE A 50 -6.35 3.01 8.01
N ASN A 51 -6.40 2.36 9.17
CA ASN A 51 -7.28 2.77 10.26
C ASN A 51 -6.68 3.95 11.01
N TRP A 52 -6.92 5.16 10.52
CA TRP A 52 -6.40 6.40 11.13
C TRP A 52 -7.10 6.82 12.42
N GLU A 53 -8.29 6.28 12.70
CA GLU A 53 -9.12 6.69 13.82
C GLU A 53 -8.76 5.93 15.11
N ASN A 54 -8.19 4.74 14.98
CA ASN A 54 -7.86 3.88 16.11
C ASN A 54 -6.37 3.48 16.13
N PRO A 55 -5.46 4.37 16.57
CA PRO A 55 -4.06 4.02 16.73
C PRO A 55 -3.85 2.99 17.85
N ASP A 56 -3.04 1.98 17.57
CA ASP A 56 -2.41 1.14 18.57
C ASP A 56 -1.33 1.96 19.28
N THR A 57 -1.64 2.45 20.48
CA THR A 57 -0.76 3.34 21.24
C THR A 57 0.17 2.48 22.09
N LEU A 58 1.45 2.41 21.73
CA LEU A 58 2.40 1.53 22.41
C LEU A 58 3.04 2.19 23.63
N GLU A 59 3.27 3.50 23.58
CA GLU A 59 3.92 4.31 24.63
C GLU A 59 3.54 5.80 24.48
N GLU A 60 3.82 6.63 25.50
CA GLU A 60 3.67 8.09 25.37
C GLU A 60 4.47 8.61 24.17
N ASN A 61 3.77 9.26 23.25
CA ASN A 61 4.27 9.81 21.99
C ASN A 61 4.54 8.82 20.84
N TYR A 62 4.17 7.54 20.98
CA TYR A 62 4.16 6.61 19.86
C TYR A 62 2.73 6.29 19.42
N LEU A 63 2.47 6.49 18.13
CA LEU A 63 1.21 6.09 17.49
C LEU A 63 1.53 5.09 16.39
N ARG A 64 0.93 3.91 16.47
CA ARG A 64 0.99 2.91 15.41
C ARG A 64 -0.40 2.80 14.77
N TYR A 65 -0.47 2.80 13.45
CA TYR A 65 -1.73 2.63 12.74
C TYR A 65 -1.68 1.35 11.91
N TYR A 66 -2.76 0.57 11.97
CA TYR A 66 -2.89 -0.67 11.22
C TYR A 66 -3.33 -0.41 9.79
N ILE A 67 -2.76 -1.17 8.87
CA ILE A 67 -3.13 -1.17 7.46
C ILE A 67 -4.10 -2.32 7.25
N GLU A 68 -5.36 -1.97 7.12
CA GLU A 68 -6.47 -2.94 7.05
C GLU A 68 -6.46 -3.70 5.73
N GLU A 69 -6.10 -3.03 4.64
CA GLU A 69 -6.18 -3.65 3.31
C GLU A 69 -5.16 -3.05 2.33
N ILE A 70 -4.61 -3.91 1.48
CA ILE A 70 -3.88 -3.54 0.27
C ILE A 70 -4.69 -4.06 -0.91
N ASN A 71 -5.58 -3.23 -1.43
CA ASN A 71 -6.53 -3.56 -2.48
C ASN A 71 -5.81 -4.08 -3.73
N GLY A 72 -6.29 -5.20 -4.28
CA GLY A 72 -5.68 -5.86 -5.44
C GLY A 72 -4.48 -6.74 -5.10
N SER A 73 -4.06 -6.81 -3.84
CA SER A 73 -3.12 -7.82 -3.34
C SER A 73 -3.88 -9.00 -2.74
N LYS A 74 -3.46 -10.23 -3.05
CA LYS A 74 -3.80 -11.40 -2.23
C LYS A 74 -2.64 -11.61 -1.27
N ASP A 75 -2.82 -11.21 -0.02
CA ASP A 75 -1.83 -11.51 1.00
C ASP A 75 -1.92 -13.00 1.39
N LEU A 76 -1.12 -13.83 0.69
CA LEU A 76 -1.03 -15.26 0.96
C LEU A 76 -0.29 -15.56 2.27
N LEU A 77 0.40 -14.59 2.85
CA LEU A 77 1.24 -14.74 4.02
C LEU A 77 0.55 -14.26 5.31
N ASN A 78 -0.63 -13.64 5.20
CA ASN A 78 -1.37 -13.02 6.30
C ASN A 78 -0.47 -12.12 7.15
N MET A 79 0.22 -11.19 6.50
CA MET A 79 1.11 -10.26 7.16
C MET A 79 0.31 -9.06 7.67
N ASP A 80 0.59 -8.65 8.90
CA ASP A 80 0.09 -7.40 9.43
C ASP A 80 1.05 -6.27 9.08
N TYR A 81 0.54 -5.17 8.52
CA TYR A 81 1.34 -3.99 8.21
C TYR A 81 0.93 -2.84 9.12
N PHE A 82 1.93 -2.09 9.57
CA PHE A 82 1.74 -0.96 10.45
C PHE A 82 2.58 0.23 10.02
N ILE A 83 2.07 1.42 10.28
CA ILE A 83 2.84 2.66 10.16
C ILE A 83 2.99 3.31 11.53
N GLU A 84 4.23 3.70 11.87
CA GLU A 84 4.53 4.28 13.18
C GLU A 84 4.93 5.75 13.10
N PHE A 85 4.46 6.49 14.10
CA PHE A 85 4.79 7.87 14.33
C PHE A 85 5.37 8.04 15.73
N LYS A 86 6.45 8.80 15.84
CA LYS A 86 7.02 9.25 17.12
C LYS A 86 6.91 10.76 17.20
N ASN A 87 6.32 11.29 18.26
CA ASN A 87 6.08 12.73 18.42
C ASN A 87 5.34 13.34 17.21
N GLY A 88 4.37 12.61 16.65
CA GLY A 88 3.60 13.05 15.46
C GLY A 88 4.37 13.04 14.13
N LYS A 89 5.58 12.46 14.11
CA LYS A 89 6.43 12.36 12.92
C LYS A 89 6.64 10.92 12.50
N PHE A 90 6.58 10.66 11.19
CA PHE A 90 6.80 9.35 10.60
C PHE A 90 8.17 8.81 11.03
N ARG A 91 8.13 7.60 11.58
CA ARG A 91 9.31 6.83 12.02
C ARG A 91 9.63 5.71 11.04
N GLY A 92 8.61 5.04 10.52
CA GLY A 92 8.78 3.89 9.63
C GLY A 92 7.52 3.07 9.48
N ALA A 93 7.58 2.08 8.60
CA ALA A 93 6.56 1.05 8.44
C ALA A 93 7.12 -0.30 8.90
N PHE A 94 6.27 -1.12 9.51
CA PHE A 94 6.64 -2.38 10.14
C PHE A 94 5.69 -3.48 9.68
N THR A 95 6.22 -4.69 9.61
CA THR A 95 5.45 -5.89 9.25
C THR A 95 5.56 -6.92 10.36
N HIS A 96 4.43 -7.53 10.74
CA HIS A 96 4.37 -8.64 11.68
C HIS A 96 3.70 -9.86 11.02
N LYS A 97 3.99 -11.06 11.53
CA LYS A 97 3.43 -12.33 11.05
C LYS A 97 2.86 -13.10 12.23
#